data_AF-A0A530QVU7-F1
#
_entry.id   AF-A0A530QVU7-F1
#
_cell.length_a   1.000
_cell.length_b   1.000
_cell.length_c   1.000
_cell.angle_alpha   90.00
_cell.angle_beta   90.00
_cell.angle_gamma   90.00
#
_symmetry.space_group_name_H-M   'P 1'
#
loop_
_entity.id
_entity.type
_entity.pdbx_description
1 polymer ?
#
loop_
_entity_poly.entity_id
_entity_poly.type
_entity_poly.pdbx_seq_one_letter_code
_entity_poly.pdbx_strand_id
1 'polypeptide(L)' 'TVQTRAAISASIAAMLVRRARPGVASAPFTLSRSWISEAISLAVGEDRHFLIDPSGDITYVGGEMPVLDTISYV' A
#
# COMPACT_ATOMS: atom_id res chain seq x y z
N THR A 1 -6.43 -13.57 -10.83
CA THR A 1 -7.63 -14.37 -10.44
C THR A 1 -8.13 -13.89 -9.09
N VAL A 2 -9.21 -14.47 -8.53
CA VAL A 2 -9.66 -14.15 -7.15
C VAL A 2 -8.54 -14.43 -6.13
N GLN A 3 -7.84 -15.55 -6.28
CA GLN A 3 -6.70 -15.90 -5.42
C GLN A 3 -5.57 -14.86 -5.51
N THR A 4 -5.20 -14.40 -6.71
CA THR A 4 -4.19 -13.33 -6.87
C THR A 4 -4.62 -12.03 -6.17
N ARG A 5 -5.89 -11.63 -6.30
CA ARG A 5 -6.40 -10.39 -5.69
C ARG A 5 -6.40 -10.47 -4.16
N ALA A 6 -6.74 -11.63 -3.60
CA ALA A 6 -6.63 -11.89 -2.17
C ALA A 6 -5.16 -11.82 -1.70
N ALA A 7 -4.23 -12.41 -2.48
CA ALA A 7 -2.79 -12.34 -2.18
C ALA A 7 -2.24 -10.91 -2.23
N ILE A 8 -2.65 -10.11 -3.23
CA ILE A 8 -2.29 -8.68 -3.33
C ILE A 8 -2.74 -7.92 -2.08
N SER A 9 -3.99 -8.12 -1.67
CA SER A 9 -4.55 -7.47 -0.48
C SER A 9 -3.75 -7.83 0.77
N ALA A 10 -3.41 -9.12 0.94
CA ALA A 10 -2.61 -9.59 2.06
C ALA A 10 -1.19 -9.00 2.07
N SER A 11 -0.53 -8.94 0.92
CA SER A 11 0.82 -8.37 0.80
C SER A 11 0.87 -6.89 1.14
N ILE A 12 -0.10 -6.10 0.65
CA ILE A 12 -0.18 -4.66 0.97
C ILE A 12 -0.48 -4.47 2.47
N ALA A 13 -1.42 -5.24 3.04
CA ALA A 13 -1.72 -5.19 4.46
C ALA A 13 -0.47 -5.50 5.32
N ALA A 14 0.27 -6.55 4.97
CA ALA A 14 1.52 -6.91 5.65
C ALA A 14 2.59 -5.80 5.55
N MET A 15 2.70 -5.15 4.38
CA MET A 15 3.60 -4.02 4.19
C MET A 15 3.22 -2.84 5.10
N LEU A 16 1.93 -2.50 5.19
CA LEU A 16 1.45 -1.44 6.06
C LEU A 16 1.66 -1.78 7.54
N VAL A 17 1.35 -3.00 7.99
CA VAL A 17 1.61 -3.43 9.38
C VAL A 17 3.09 -3.26 9.77
N ARG A 18 4.00 -3.53 8.83
CA ARG A 18 5.45 -3.44 9.08
C ARG A 18 5.98 -2.01 9.07
N ARG A 19 5.39 -1.11 8.28
CA ARG A 19 6.00 0.21 7.96
C ARG A 19 5.15 1.40 8.37
N ALA A 20 3.83 1.29 8.34
CA ALA A 20 2.93 2.39 8.61
C ALA A 20 3.03 2.80 10.08
N ARG A 21 3.03 4.11 10.29
CA ARG A 21 2.97 4.73 11.62
C ARG A 21 2.19 6.04 11.53
N PRO A 22 1.57 6.50 12.62
CA PRO A 22 1.02 7.85 12.70
C PRO A 22 2.07 8.89 12.32
N GLY A 23 1.73 9.75 11.36
CA GLY A 23 2.52 10.91 11.02
C GLY A 23 2.18 12.05 11.96
N VAL A 24 3.17 12.73 12.53
CA VAL A 24 2.97 13.91 13.40
C VAL A 24 3.72 15.11 12.83
N ALA A 25 3.37 16.33 13.25
CA ALA A 25 3.94 17.56 12.69
C ALA A 25 5.49 17.59 12.74
N SER A 26 6.09 17.03 13.78
CA SER A 26 7.56 16.94 13.92
C SER A 26 8.20 15.74 13.21
N ALA A 27 7.40 14.76 12.77
CA ALA A 27 7.88 13.53 12.17
C ALA A 27 6.81 12.94 11.21
N PRO A 28 6.61 13.55 10.03
CA PRO A 28 5.63 13.06 9.06
C PRO A 28 5.93 11.61 8.67
N PHE A 29 4.88 10.90 8.26
CA PHE A 29 5.01 9.59 7.65
C PHE A 29 4.64 9.69 6.18
N THR A 30 5.57 9.35 5.30
CA THR A 30 5.31 9.29 3.86
C THR A 30 5.20 7.83 3.44
N LEU A 31 4.02 7.43 2.97
CA LEU A 31 3.80 6.15 2.32
C LEU A 31 4.30 6.27 0.88
N SER A 32 5.40 5.59 0.56
CA SER A 32 5.90 5.60 -0.81
C SER A 32 5.04 4.72 -1.72
N ARG A 33 4.70 5.24 -2.90
CA ARG A 33 4.02 4.52 -3.97
C ARG A 33 4.81 3.27 -4.39
N SER A 34 6.14 3.36 -4.38
CA SER A 34 7.02 2.25 -4.74
C SER A 34 6.87 1.06 -3.79
N TRP A 35 6.59 1.29 -2.50
CA TRP A 35 6.37 0.20 -1.54
C TRP A 35 5.06 -0.53 -1.78
N ILE A 36 4.02 0.18 -2.24
CA ILE A 36 2.75 -0.44 -2.63
C ILE A 36 2.97 -1.29 -3.88
N SER A 37 3.66 -0.76 -4.88
CA SER A 37 4.00 -1.48 -6.11
C SER A 37 4.85 -2.73 -5.82
N GLU A 38 5.86 -2.61 -4.96
CA GLU A 38 6.66 -3.75 -4.48
C GLU A 38 5.78 -4.81 -3.81
N ALA A 39 4.88 -4.40 -2.91
CA ALA A 39 3.97 -5.33 -2.23
C ALA A 39 3.03 -6.07 -3.19
N ILE A 40 2.56 -5.39 -4.25
CA ILE A 40 1.76 -6.03 -5.31
C ILE A 40 2.63 -7.08 -6.04
N SER A 41 3.87 -6.74 -6.39
CA SER A 41 4.78 -7.66 -7.08
C SER A 41 5.23 -8.87 -6.25
N LEU A 42 5.14 -8.80 -4.92
CA LEU A 42 5.41 -9.94 -4.04
C LEU A 42 4.22 -10.89 -3.89
N ALA A 43 3.04 -10.54 -4.41
CA ALA A 43 1.85 -11.35 -4.26
C ALA A 43 1.92 -12.64 -5.10
N VAL A 44 1.51 -13.76 -4.50
CA VAL A 44 1.51 -15.06 -5.20
C VAL A 44 0.57 -15.02 -6.41
N GLY A 45 1.14 -15.37 -7.57
CA GLY A 45 0.42 -15.39 -8.85
C GLY A 45 0.22 -14.00 -9.46
N GLU A 46 0.90 -12.98 -8.95
CA GLU A 46 1.15 -11.74 -9.70
C GLU A 46 2.31 -11.96 -10.67
N ASP A 47 2.25 -11.31 -11.83
CA ASP A 47 3.26 -11.38 -12.90
C ASP A 47 3.57 -9.97 -13.44
N ARG A 48 2.51 -9.17 -13.63
CA ARG A 48 2.61 -7.76 -13.98
C ARG A 48 1.41 -7.00 -13.46
N HIS A 49 1.65 -5.76 -13.02
CA HIS A 49 0.59 -4.81 -12.67
C HIS A 49 0.88 -3.40 -13.20
N PHE A 50 -0.16 -2.57 -13.18
CA PHE A 50 -0.04 -1.12 -13.33
C PHE A 50 -0.81 -0.46 -12.18
N LEU A 51 -0.11 0.31 -11.36
CA LEU A 51 -0.69 1.00 -10.21
C LEU A 51 -1.21 2.38 -10.64
N ILE A 52 -2.55 2.54 -10.68
CA ILE A 52 -3.21 3.79 -11.05
C ILE A 52 -3.20 4.77 -9.89
N ASP A 53 -3.73 4.35 -8.73
CA ASP A 53 -3.80 5.15 -7.52
C ASP A 53 -3.16 4.36 -6.34
N PRO A 54 -2.35 5.01 -5.49
CA PRO A 54 -1.95 6.41 -5.57
C PRO A 54 -1.01 6.70 -6.73
N SER A 55 -1.16 7.88 -7.35
CA SER A 55 -0.31 8.34 -8.46
C SER A 55 1.07 8.81 -7.99
N GLY A 56 1.23 9.09 -6.70
CA GLY A 56 2.48 9.46 -6.05
C GLY A 56 2.54 9.03 -4.59
N ASP A 57 3.55 9.49 -3.88
CA ASP A 57 3.69 9.24 -2.45
C ASP A 57 2.62 10.03 -1.66
N ILE A 58 2.12 9.45 -0.57
CA ILE A 58 1.13 10.10 0.30
C ILE A 58 1.78 10.43 1.65
N THR A 59 1.71 11.69 2.06
CA THR A 59 2.23 12.13 3.36
C THR A 59 1.11 12.31 4.37
N TYR A 60 1.26 11.67 5.52
CA TYR A 60 0.38 11.75 6.68
C TYR A 60 1.01 12.62 7.77
N VAL A 61 0.18 13.46 8.38
CA VAL A 61 0.50 14.36 9.51
C VAL A 61 -0.67 14.37 10.50
N GLY A 62 -0.55 15.10 11.61
CA GLY A 62 -1.69 15.31 12.52
C GLY A 62 -2.18 14.08 13.30
N GLY A 63 -1.39 13.02 13.38
CA GLY A 63 -1.75 11.74 14.01
C GLY A 63 -2.38 10.74 13.04
N GLU A 64 -2.50 11.07 11.76
CA GLU A 64 -3.07 10.20 10.74
C GLU A 64 -2.09 9.11 10.30
N MET A 65 -2.63 7.98 9.84
CA MET A 65 -1.85 6.89 9.23
C MET A 65 -2.66 6.19 8.14
N PRO A 66 -1.99 5.57 7.14
CA PRO A 66 -2.70 4.81 6.11
C PRO A 66 -3.33 3.55 6.70
N VAL A 67 -4.55 3.25 6.24
CA VAL A 67 -5.25 1.99 6.48
C VAL A 67 -5.64 1.41 5.13
N LEU A 68 -5.46 0.11 4.95
CA LEU A 68 -5.90 -0.56 3.73
C LEU A 68 -7.42 -0.67 3.73
N ASP A 69 -8.03 -0.14 2.68
CA ASP A 69 -9.44 -0.34 2.37
C ASP A 69 -9.57 -1.19 1.08
N THR A 70 -10.74 -1.15 0.44
CA THR A 70 -11.08 -1.91 -0.75
C THR A 70 -10.20 -1.56 -1.94
N ILE A 71 -9.54 -2.57 -2.50
CA ILE A 71 -8.73 -2.43 -3.72
C ILE A 71 -9.63 -2.61 -4.94
N SER A 72 -9.67 -1.61 -5.82
CA SER A 72 -10.38 -1.65 -7.09
C SER A 72 -9.48 -2.15 -8.22
N TYR A 73 -10.05 -2.90 -9.16
CA TYR A 73 -9.35 -3.44 -10.33
C TYR A 73 -10.10 -3.04 -11.59
N VAL A 74 -9.37 -2.54 -12.58
CA VAL A 74 -9.89 -2.19 -13.91
C VAL A 74 -9.36 -3.15 -14.97
#